data_AF-A0A1H1JBH3-F1
#
_entry.id   AF-A0A1H1JBH3-F1
#
_cell.length_a   1.000
_cell.length_b   1.000
_cell.length_c   1.000
_cell.angle_alpha   90.00
_cell.angle_beta   90.00
_cell.angle_gamma   90.00
#
_symmetry.space_group_name_H-M   'P 1'
#
loop_
_entity.id
_entity.type
_entity.pdbx_description
1 polymer ?
#
loop_
_entity_poly.entity_id
_entity_poly.type
_entity_poly.pdbx_seq_one_letter_code
_entity_poly.pdbx_strand_id
1 'polypeptide(L)'
;MPIQVLTAPRAEPITLDEAKLQARVDIDDDDVLIGALISATRDYAEGLTHKQMVAARFKQVLDSFPGPSLIGIPYGRALTLPGHAIYLERNPVLCVESIQYLDMAGDVQTMPEANYTVDYASDPVRITPVFGQIWPIPLPQIAAVWVNFRAGYADALTADTSANTIAAPLWKSLAVGDAVRFSNVTGALPTPLQPNTDYTVSAVVSPGVYQLQGVTLTDAGSGQSFIGVIPEGFKAWMKIRLATLYENREEVAIMTRGKIDALPYVDRLLDAYMTWEF
;
A
#
# COMPACT_ATOMS: atom_id res chain seq x y z
N MET A 1 -10.26 -3.22 -13.60
CA MET A 1 -9.09 -3.60 -14.40
C MET A 1 -8.39 -4.74 -13.66
N PRO A 2 -7.87 -5.76 -14.35
CA PRO A 2 -7.18 -6.85 -13.67
C PRO A 2 -5.85 -6.37 -13.08
N ILE A 3 -5.67 -6.58 -11.77
CA ILE A 3 -4.43 -6.33 -11.05
C ILE A 3 -3.80 -7.67 -10.62
N GLN A 4 -2.49 -7.79 -10.81
CA GLN A 4 -1.70 -8.95 -10.41
C GLN A 4 -0.71 -8.53 -9.34
N VAL A 5 -0.60 -9.31 -8.26
CA VAL A 5 0.43 -9.11 -7.23
C VAL A 5 1.74 -9.71 -7.73
N LEU A 6 2.74 -8.87 -7.96
CA LEU A 6 4.09 -9.31 -8.34
C LEU A 6 4.93 -9.69 -7.12
N THR A 7 4.75 -8.97 -6.02
CA THR A 7 5.44 -9.23 -4.75
C THR A 7 4.49 -8.94 -3.61
N ALA A 8 4.23 -9.96 -2.80
CA ALA A 8 3.34 -9.86 -1.65
C ALA A 8 3.94 -8.96 -0.56
N PRO A 9 3.10 -8.40 0.34
CA PRO A 9 3.57 -7.71 1.54
C PRO A 9 4.51 -8.58 2.38
N ARG A 10 5.57 -7.97 2.93
CA ARG A 10 6.56 -8.68 3.77
C ARG A 10 6.14 -8.84 5.24
N ALA A 11 5.06 -8.19 5.65
CA ALA A 11 4.53 -8.23 7.01
C ALA A 11 3.03 -7.95 7.01
N GLU A 12 2.38 -8.27 8.12
CA GLU A 12 0.98 -7.97 8.36
C GLU A 12 0.81 -6.60 9.04
N PRO A 13 -0.32 -5.90 8.86
CA PRO A 13 -0.58 -4.61 9.51
C PRO A 13 -0.71 -4.67 11.04
N ILE A 14 -1.10 -5.84 11.57
CA ILE A 14 -1.24 -6.12 13.01
C ILE A 14 -0.48 -7.41 13.34
N THR A 15 0.09 -7.49 14.53
CA THR A 15 0.83 -8.68 15.00
C THR A 15 -0.11 -9.70 15.65
N LEU A 16 0.34 -10.96 15.76
CA LEU A 16 -0.40 -12.01 16.47
C LEU A 16 -0.68 -11.62 17.92
N ASP A 17 0.30 -11.02 18.61
CA ASP A 17 0.16 -10.59 20.00
C ASP A 17 -0.96 -9.56 20.20
N GLU A 18 -1.09 -8.58 19.29
CA GLU A 18 -2.20 -7.62 19.35
C GLU A 18 -3.54 -8.26 19.06
N ALA A 19 -3.59 -9.20 18.10
CA ALA A 19 -4.81 -9.91 17.76
C ALA A 19 -5.27 -10.80 18.92
N LYS A 20 -4.34 -11.52 19.57
CA LYS A 20 -4.57 -12.31 20.78
C LYS A 20 -5.06 -11.46 21.93
N LEU A 21 -4.41 -10.32 22.19
CA LEU A 21 -4.82 -9.38 23.23
C LEU A 21 -6.24 -8.85 22.99
N GLN A 22 -6.57 -8.52 21.74
CA GLN A 22 -7.90 -8.02 21.38
C GLN A 22 -8.98 -9.11 21.55
N ALA A 23 -8.69 -10.34 21.13
CA ALA A 23 -9.58 -11.49 21.27
C ALA A 23 -9.58 -12.10 22.68
N ARG A 24 -8.71 -11.62 23.58
CA ARG A 24 -8.47 -12.14 24.94
C ARG A 24 -8.10 -13.63 24.94
N VAL A 25 -7.23 -14.02 24.01
CA VAL A 25 -6.74 -15.39 23.83
C VAL A 25 -5.31 -15.48 24.32
N ASP A 26 -5.05 -16.31 25.34
CA ASP A 26 -3.72 -16.51 25.92
C ASP A 26 -3.08 -17.85 25.54
N ILE A 27 -3.75 -18.64 24.69
CA ILE A 27 -3.27 -19.96 24.23
C ILE A 27 -2.57 -19.88 22.88
N ASP A 28 -1.57 -20.72 22.66
CA ASP A 28 -0.77 -20.74 21.42
C ASP A 28 -1.37 -21.63 20.33
N ASP A 29 -2.28 -22.55 20.68
CA ASP A 29 -2.91 -23.47 19.73
C ASP A 29 -3.75 -22.74 18.66
N ASP A 30 -4.23 -21.54 18.97
CA ASP A 30 -5.05 -20.72 18.07
C ASP A 30 -4.21 -19.77 17.17
N ASP A 31 -2.88 -19.74 17.31
CA ASP A 31 -2.03 -18.79 16.58
C ASP A 31 -2.18 -18.92 15.06
N VAL A 32 -2.33 -20.16 14.55
CA VAL A 32 -2.54 -20.43 13.12
C VAL A 32 -3.88 -19.88 12.64
N LEU A 33 -4.94 -20.05 13.44
CA LEU A 33 -6.27 -19.54 13.12
C LEU A 33 -6.29 -18.01 13.16
N ILE A 34 -5.73 -17.41 14.20
CA ILE A 34 -5.66 -15.96 14.35
C ILE A 34 -4.84 -15.36 13.21
N GLY A 35 -3.73 -15.99 12.82
CA GLY A 35 -2.95 -15.59 11.65
C GLY A 35 -3.78 -15.56 10.36
N ALA A 36 -4.58 -16.61 10.11
CA ALA A 36 -5.48 -16.65 8.95
C ALA A 36 -6.55 -15.55 8.99
N LEU A 37 -7.10 -15.25 10.18
CA LEU A 37 -8.07 -14.17 10.35
C LEU A 37 -7.46 -12.78 10.14
N ILE A 38 -6.19 -12.56 10.50
CA ILE A 38 -5.47 -11.31 10.21
C ILE A 38 -5.40 -11.11 8.69
N SER A 39 -4.96 -12.11 7.94
CA SER A 39 -4.87 -12.00 6.48
C SER A 39 -6.27 -11.80 5.84
N ALA A 40 -7.29 -12.53 6.30
CA ALA A 40 -8.65 -12.40 5.78
C ALA A 40 -9.27 -11.01 6.05
N THR A 41 -9.06 -10.46 7.25
CA THR A 41 -9.56 -9.11 7.59
C THR A 41 -8.83 -8.02 6.82
N ARG A 42 -7.52 -8.16 6.61
CA ARG A 42 -6.75 -7.27 5.72
C ARG A 42 -7.32 -7.31 4.31
N ASP A 43 -7.47 -8.51 3.73
CA ASP A 43 -7.92 -8.66 2.34
C ASP A 43 -9.31 -8.05 2.13
N TYR A 44 -10.20 -8.15 3.13
CA TYR A 44 -11.50 -7.49 3.11
C TYR A 44 -11.39 -5.95 3.16
N ALA A 45 -10.60 -5.41 4.09
CA ALA A 45 -10.43 -3.96 4.23
C ALA A 45 -9.77 -3.34 3.00
N GLU A 46 -8.73 -3.99 2.47
CA GLU A 46 -8.05 -3.58 1.25
C GLU A 46 -8.96 -3.73 0.03
N GLY A 47 -9.80 -4.77 -0.02
CA GLY A 47 -10.79 -4.96 -1.08
C GLY A 47 -11.87 -3.88 -1.11
N LEU A 48 -12.34 -3.43 0.07
CA LEU A 48 -13.37 -2.41 0.19
C LEU A 48 -12.85 -0.99 -0.10
N THR A 49 -11.69 -0.65 0.46
CA THR A 49 -11.15 0.72 0.38
C THR A 49 -10.30 0.97 -0.87
N HIS A 50 -9.92 -0.08 -1.58
CA HIS A 50 -8.90 -0.06 -2.62
C HIS A 50 -7.54 0.48 -2.13
N LYS A 51 -7.35 0.56 -0.81
CA LYS A 51 -6.08 0.95 -0.22
C LYS A 51 -5.20 -0.27 0.05
N GLN A 52 -3.89 -0.06 0.03
CA GLN A 52 -2.88 -1.04 0.39
C GLN A 52 -2.26 -0.60 1.72
N MET A 53 -2.34 -1.44 2.75
CA MET A 53 -1.83 -1.11 4.08
C MET A 53 -0.31 -1.26 4.13
N VAL A 54 0.18 -2.47 3.84
CA VAL A 54 1.62 -2.78 3.79
C VAL A 54 2.08 -2.87 2.35
N ALA A 55 3.25 -2.31 2.07
CA ALA A 55 3.81 -2.16 0.74
C ALA A 55 3.85 -3.49 -0.02
N ALA A 56 3.30 -3.46 -1.23
CA ALA A 56 3.30 -4.57 -2.17
C ALA A 56 3.54 -4.03 -3.59
N ARG A 57 3.98 -4.95 -4.46
CA ARG A 57 4.26 -4.64 -5.86
C ARG A 57 3.18 -5.22 -6.74
N PHE A 58 2.65 -4.39 -7.63
CA PHE A 58 1.51 -4.73 -8.48
C PHE A 58 1.83 -4.52 -9.96
N LYS A 59 1.16 -5.31 -10.78
CA LYS A 59 1.06 -5.15 -12.23
C LYS A 59 -0.40 -4.95 -12.58
N GLN A 60 -0.77 -3.78 -13.06
CA GLN A 60 -2.10 -3.52 -13.60
C GLN A 60 -2.07 -3.72 -15.10
N VAL A 61 -2.99 -4.54 -15.61
CA VAL A 61 -3.08 -4.93 -17.01
C VAL A 61 -4.22 -4.17 -17.67
N LEU A 62 -3.95 -3.53 -18.80
CA LEU A 62 -4.92 -2.83 -19.62
C LEU A 62 -4.89 -3.39 -21.04
N ASP A 63 -6.04 -3.39 -21.71
CA ASP A 63 -6.14 -3.84 -23.10
C ASP A 63 -5.57 -2.80 -24.07
N SER A 64 -5.67 -1.51 -23.75
CA SER A 64 -5.09 -0.42 -24.54
C SER A 64 -4.88 0.82 -23.69
N PHE A 65 -4.07 1.75 -24.18
CA PHE A 65 -3.96 3.06 -23.56
C PHE A 65 -5.29 3.83 -23.68
N PRO A 66 -5.69 4.60 -22.65
CA PRO A 66 -6.87 5.45 -22.72
C PRO A 66 -6.78 6.40 -23.93
N GLY A 67 -7.87 6.49 -24.70
CA GLY A 67 -7.89 7.26 -25.94
C GLY A 67 -7.59 8.76 -25.74
N PRO A 68 -7.09 9.46 -26.77
CA PRO A 68 -6.79 10.88 -26.67
C PRO A 68 -8.09 11.66 -26.39
N SER A 69 -8.08 12.49 -25.35
CA SER A 69 -9.15 13.46 -25.19
C SER A 69 -8.89 14.61 -26.15
N LEU A 70 -9.90 14.94 -26.97
CA LEU A 70 -9.86 16.05 -27.93
C LEU A 70 -9.63 17.42 -27.26
N ILE A 71 -9.82 17.49 -25.94
CA ILE A 71 -9.64 18.68 -25.13
C ILE A 71 -8.66 18.28 -24.01
N GLY A 72 -7.55 19.02 -23.89
CA GLY A 72 -6.63 18.85 -22.77
C GLY A 72 -7.32 19.12 -21.43
N ILE A 73 -6.55 19.18 -20.33
CA ILE A 73 -7.10 19.50 -19.01
C ILE A 73 -7.82 20.87 -19.07
N PRO A 74 -9.14 20.96 -18.81
CA PRO A 74 -9.89 22.21 -18.88
C PRO A 74 -9.31 23.27 -17.94
N TYR A 75 -9.05 24.46 -18.46
CA TYR A 75 -8.60 25.58 -17.64
C TYR A 75 -9.65 25.97 -16.59
N GLY A 76 -9.19 26.26 -15.36
CA GLY A 76 -10.05 26.76 -14.28
C GLY A 76 -10.75 25.69 -13.43
N ARG A 77 -10.47 24.39 -13.63
CA ARG A 77 -10.94 23.32 -12.73
C ARG A 77 -9.85 22.93 -11.74
N ALA A 78 -10.21 22.81 -10.46
CA ALA A 78 -9.26 22.47 -9.39
C ALA A 78 -8.76 21.01 -9.49
N LEU A 79 -9.65 20.08 -9.86
CA LEU A 79 -9.34 18.67 -10.11
C LEU A 79 -10.17 18.18 -11.29
N THR A 80 -9.56 17.38 -12.15
CA THR A 80 -10.23 16.76 -13.30
C THR A 80 -9.79 15.31 -13.40
N LEU A 81 -10.72 14.43 -13.70
CA LEU A 81 -10.45 13.03 -14.06
C LEU A 81 -10.53 12.93 -15.59
N PRO A 82 -9.41 13.19 -16.32
CA PRO A 82 -9.44 13.16 -17.77
C PRO A 82 -9.60 11.73 -18.28
N GLY A 83 -10.47 11.51 -19.27
CA GLY A 83 -10.67 10.19 -19.89
C GLY A 83 -9.42 9.62 -20.58
N HIS A 84 -8.37 10.43 -20.77
CA HIS A 84 -7.09 10.01 -21.34
C HIS A 84 -6.04 9.64 -20.28
N ALA A 85 -6.34 9.73 -18.98
CA ALA A 85 -5.43 9.29 -17.92
C ALA A 85 -5.60 7.81 -17.63
N ILE A 86 -4.49 7.16 -17.26
CA ILE A 86 -4.52 5.85 -16.62
C ILE A 86 -4.76 6.06 -15.12
N TYR A 87 -5.75 5.38 -14.56
CA TYR A 87 -6.02 5.37 -13.13
C TYR A 87 -5.46 4.10 -12.51
N LEU A 88 -4.72 4.25 -11.41
CA LEU A 88 -4.24 3.11 -10.64
C LEU A 88 -5.26 2.70 -9.59
N GLU A 89 -5.56 1.40 -9.55
CA GLU A 89 -6.62 0.88 -8.68
C GLU A 89 -6.21 0.77 -7.21
N ARG A 90 -4.92 0.61 -6.92
CA ARG A 90 -4.41 0.48 -5.55
C ARG A 90 -3.74 1.77 -5.11
N ASN A 91 -4.11 2.26 -3.93
CA ASN A 91 -3.57 3.49 -3.34
C ASN A 91 -3.12 3.24 -1.88
N PRO A 92 -2.28 4.08 -1.26
CA PRO A 92 -1.46 5.11 -1.86
C PRO A 92 -0.34 4.48 -2.70
N VAL A 93 -0.12 5.01 -3.91
CA VAL A 93 0.98 4.58 -4.77
C VAL A 93 2.27 5.24 -4.29
N LEU A 94 3.28 4.42 -3.99
CA LEU A 94 4.60 4.87 -3.56
C LEU A 94 5.46 5.32 -4.74
N CYS A 95 5.44 4.54 -5.81
CA CYS A 95 6.14 4.86 -7.05
C CYS A 95 5.61 3.98 -8.21
N VAL A 96 5.58 4.56 -9.40
CA VAL A 96 5.44 3.82 -10.67
C VAL A 96 6.85 3.39 -11.11
N GLU A 97 7.01 2.11 -11.44
CA GLU A 97 8.31 1.55 -11.84
C GLU A 97 8.48 1.53 -13.35
N SER A 98 7.43 1.18 -14.09
CA SER A 98 7.51 1.10 -15.55
C SER A 98 6.11 1.04 -16.15
N ILE A 99 5.96 1.68 -17.30
CA ILE A 99 4.82 1.51 -18.20
C ILE A 99 5.32 0.75 -19.42
N GLN A 100 4.78 -0.43 -19.67
CA GLN A 100 5.17 -1.32 -20.76
C GLN A 100 3.99 -1.57 -21.67
N TYR A 101 4.26 -1.78 -22.95
CA TYR A 101 3.23 -2.09 -23.95
C TYR A 101 3.78 -2.98 -25.06
N LEU A 102 2.90 -3.65 -25.78
CA LEU A 102 3.26 -4.35 -27.01
C LEU A 102 3.17 -3.41 -28.20
N ASP A 103 4.23 -3.33 -29.01
CA ASP A 103 4.22 -2.58 -30.27
C ASP A 103 3.57 -3.37 -31.42
N MET A 104 3.48 -2.75 -32.60
CA MET A 104 2.89 -3.35 -33.80
C MET A 104 3.67 -4.56 -34.34
N ALA A 105 4.92 -4.75 -33.92
CA ALA A 105 5.71 -5.94 -34.24
C ALA A 105 5.48 -7.08 -33.22
N GLY A 106 4.77 -6.80 -32.12
CA GLY A 106 4.55 -7.75 -31.02
C GLY A 106 5.67 -7.76 -29.99
N ASP A 107 6.58 -6.78 -30.03
CA ASP A 107 7.69 -6.67 -29.08
C ASP A 107 7.28 -5.81 -27.87
N VAL A 108 7.82 -6.17 -26.70
CA VAL A 108 7.58 -5.41 -25.46
C VAL A 108 8.43 -4.16 -25.46
N GLN A 109 7.77 -3.00 -25.50
CA GLN A 109 8.38 -1.68 -25.36
C GLN A 109 8.12 -1.13 -23.96
N THR A 110 9.09 -0.38 -23.44
CA THR A 110 8.95 0.36 -22.18
C THR A 110 8.90 1.85 -22.50
N MET A 111 7.83 2.53 -22.05
CA MET A 111 7.70 3.97 -22.21
C MET A 111 8.71 4.69 -21.30
N PRO A 112 9.54 5.61 -21.82
CA PRO A 112 10.49 6.36 -21.00
C PRO A 112 9.79 7.18 -19.91
N GLU A 113 10.39 7.25 -18.71
CA GLU A 113 9.86 8.03 -17.58
C GLU A 113 9.68 9.51 -17.89
N ALA A 114 10.52 10.08 -18.78
CA ALA A 114 10.42 11.47 -19.20
C ALA A 114 9.17 11.78 -20.06
N ASN A 115 8.51 10.76 -20.59
CA ASN A 115 7.36 10.94 -21.50
C ASN A 115 6.01 10.91 -20.78
N TYR A 116 5.98 10.60 -19.49
CA TYR A 116 4.75 10.60 -18.68
C TYR A 116 4.97 11.31 -17.36
N THR A 117 3.87 11.84 -16.81
CA THR A 117 3.82 12.42 -15.47
C THR A 117 2.81 11.65 -14.64
N VAL A 118 3.15 11.44 -13.38
CA VAL A 118 2.30 10.77 -12.39
C VAL A 118 1.92 11.78 -11.33
N ASP A 119 0.63 11.88 -11.05
CA ASP A 119 0.13 12.65 -9.91
C ASP A 119 -0.14 11.69 -8.75
N TYR A 120 0.83 11.61 -7.83
CA TYR A 120 0.74 10.80 -6.62
C TYR A 120 -0.14 11.43 -5.52
N ALA A 121 -0.53 12.70 -5.67
CA ALA A 121 -1.33 13.41 -4.68
C ALA A 121 -2.84 13.20 -4.89
N SER A 122 -3.26 12.82 -6.10
CA SER A 122 -4.65 12.52 -6.40
C SER A 122 -5.03 11.12 -5.92
N ASP A 123 -6.29 10.97 -5.51
CA ASP A 123 -6.90 9.69 -5.18
C ASP A 123 -8.19 9.54 -6.01
N PRO A 124 -8.21 8.71 -7.06
CA PRO A 124 -7.17 7.77 -7.49
C PRO A 124 -5.94 8.43 -8.13
N VAL A 125 -4.78 7.76 -8.04
CA VAL A 125 -3.54 8.18 -8.72
C VAL A 125 -3.73 8.13 -10.23
N ARG A 126 -3.35 9.21 -10.91
CA ARG A 126 -3.50 9.39 -12.35
C ARG A 126 -2.15 9.52 -13.06
N ILE A 127 -2.04 8.89 -14.22
CA ILE A 127 -0.88 8.99 -15.09
C ILE A 127 -1.32 9.58 -16.43
N THR A 128 -0.58 10.57 -16.91
CA THR A 128 -0.81 11.20 -18.22
C THR A 128 0.52 11.35 -18.97
N PRO A 129 0.53 11.36 -20.31
CA PRO A 129 1.70 11.77 -21.06
C PRO A 129 2.05 13.23 -20.71
N VAL A 130 3.33 13.57 -20.76
CA VAL A 130 3.74 14.98 -20.59
C VAL A 130 3.21 15.85 -21.73
N PHE A 131 3.16 17.16 -21.51
CA PHE A 131 2.70 18.09 -22.54
C PHE A 131 3.46 17.92 -23.87
N GLY A 132 2.72 17.80 -24.96
CA GLY A 132 3.28 17.58 -26.31
C GLY A 132 3.56 16.11 -26.65
N GLN A 133 3.36 15.18 -25.71
CA GLN A 133 3.43 13.74 -25.95
C GLN A 133 2.03 13.13 -26.01
N ILE A 134 1.92 11.97 -26.66
CA ILE A 134 0.71 11.15 -26.70
C ILE A 134 1.03 9.74 -26.21
N TRP A 135 0.00 8.99 -25.85
CA TRP A 135 0.18 7.56 -25.59
C TRP A 135 0.71 6.85 -26.84
N PRO A 136 1.71 5.96 -26.70
CA PRO A 136 2.13 5.10 -27.79
C PRO A 136 0.96 4.28 -28.31
N ILE A 137 1.00 3.88 -29.58
CA ILE A 137 -0.04 3.02 -30.17
C ILE A 137 0.33 1.57 -29.82
N PRO A 138 -0.43 0.88 -28.95
CA PRO A 138 -0.16 -0.52 -28.64
C PRO A 138 -0.77 -1.43 -29.69
N LEU A 139 -0.29 -2.68 -29.77
CA LEU A 139 -0.91 -3.73 -30.57
C LEU A 139 -2.40 -3.87 -30.17
N PRO A 140 -3.35 -3.90 -31.12
CA PRO A 140 -4.78 -3.92 -30.82
C PRO A 140 -5.25 -5.32 -30.39
N GLN A 141 -4.80 -5.77 -29.22
CA GLN A 141 -5.18 -7.03 -28.59
C GLN A 141 -5.39 -6.85 -27.09
N ILE A 142 -6.06 -7.82 -26.47
CA ILE A 142 -6.24 -7.83 -25.01
C ILE A 142 -4.90 -7.87 -24.28
N ALA A 143 -4.85 -7.28 -23.09
CA ALA A 143 -3.68 -7.23 -22.23
C ALA A 143 -2.40 -6.68 -22.88
N ALA A 144 -2.52 -5.71 -23.81
CA ALA A 144 -1.37 -5.14 -24.53
C ALA A 144 -0.59 -4.07 -23.76
N VAL A 145 -1.11 -3.57 -22.62
CA VAL A 145 -0.48 -2.52 -21.81
C VAL A 145 -0.37 -2.96 -20.36
N TRP A 146 0.75 -2.65 -19.72
CA TRP A 146 1.04 -3.00 -18.33
C TRP A 146 1.65 -1.82 -17.58
N VAL A 147 1.18 -1.62 -16.35
CA VAL A 147 1.79 -0.66 -15.42
C VAL A 147 2.26 -1.41 -14.19
N ASN A 148 3.57 -1.40 -13.96
CA ASN A 148 4.18 -1.94 -12.75
C ASN A 148 4.38 -0.80 -11.75
N PHE A 149 3.88 -0.97 -10.53
CA PHE A 149 3.96 0.06 -9.48
C PHE A 149 4.01 -0.58 -8.09
N ARG A 150 4.43 0.21 -7.11
CA ARG A 150 4.41 -0.15 -5.68
C ARG A 150 3.37 0.71 -4.97
N ALA A 151 2.57 0.10 -4.10
CA ALA A 151 1.58 0.79 -3.30
C ALA A 151 1.61 0.29 -1.85
N GLY A 152 1.34 1.18 -0.90
CA GLY A 152 1.34 0.88 0.54
C GLY A 152 1.52 2.11 1.42
N TYR A 153 0.92 2.11 2.61
CA TYR A 153 1.18 3.15 3.62
C TYR A 153 2.50 2.97 4.36
N ALA A 154 2.97 1.73 4.49
CA ALA A 154 4.20 1.41 5.19
C ALA A 154 4.90 0.17 4.59
N ASP A 155 6.23 0.09 4.65
CA ASP A 155 7.00 -1.11 4.28
C ASP A 155 7.72 -1.69 5.51
N ALA A 156 7.88 -3.00 5.55
CA ALA A 156 8.53 -3.69 6.66
C ALA A 156 10.03 -3.33 6.72
N LEU A 157 10.44 -2.82 7.87
CA LEU A 157 11.79 -2.36 8.15
C LEU A 157 12.65 -3.54 8.63
N THR A 158 13.85 -3.66 8.09
CA THR A 158 14.89 -4.53 8.64
C THR A 158 16.12 -3.69 8.98
N ALA A 159 16.51 -3.64 10.25
CA ALA A 159 17.67 -2.89 10.71
C ALA A 159 18.90 -3.81 10.82
N ASP A 160 20.04 -3.35 10.30
CA ASP A 160 21.34 -3.98 10.46
C ASP A 160 22.25 -3.06 11.29
N THR A 161 22.58 -3.49 12.50
CA THR A 161 23.42 -2.76 13.45
C THR A 161 24.91 -2.77 13.07
N SER A 162 25.37 -3.78 12.32
CA SER A 162 26.77 -3.89 11.92
C SER A 162 27.10 -2.95 10.76
N ALA A 163 26.18 -2.82 9.81
CA ALA A 163 26.30 -1.89 8.68
C ALA A 163 25.73 -0.49 8.98
N ASN A 164 25.04 -0.32 10.12
CA ASN A 164 24.26 0.87 10.47
C ASN A 164 23.28 1.27 9.36
N THR A 165 22.58 0.29 8.79
CA THR A 165 21.66 0.46 7.67
C THR A 165 20.26 0.01 8.00
N ILE A 166 19.29 0.65 7.36
CA ILE A 166 17.90 0.24 7.35
C ILE A 166 17.52 -0.24 5.94
N ALA A 167 16.82 -1.36 5.87
CA ALA A 167 16.34 -1.94 4.62
C ALA A 167 14.81 -1.91 4.55
N ALA A 168 14.31 -1.31 3.49
CA ALA A 168 12.89 -1.23 3.11
C ALA A 168 12.79 -1.30 1.57
N PRO A 169 12.81 -2.52 0.99
CA PRO A 169 12.96 -2.74 -0.44
C PRO A 169 11.72 -2.40 -1.27
N LEU A 170 10.51 -2.40 -0.68
CA LEU A 170 9.26 -2.09 -1.37
C LEU A 170 8.85 -0.62 -1.19
N TRP A 171 9.55 0.12 -0.34
CA TRP A 171 9.32 1.54 -0.16
C TRP A 171 9.64 2.37 -1.43
N LYS A 172 9.21 3.63 -1.44
CA LYS A 172 9.61 4.58 -2.50
C LYS A 172 11.14 4.72 -2.50
N SER A 173 11.71 4.96 -3.68
CA SER A 173 13.14 5.25 -3.80
C SER A 173 13.45 6.58 -3.12
N LEU A 174 14.30 6.57 -2.09
CA LEU A 174 14.68 7.76 -1.34
C LEU A 174 16.02 8.31 -1.86
N ALA A 175 16.11 9.63 -1.93
CA ALA A 175 17.35 10.36 -2.18
C ALA A 175 17.99 10.84 -0.86
N VAL A 176 19.26 11.22 -0.92
CA VAL A 176 19.94 11.84 0.22
C VAL A 176 19.25 13.16 0.58
N GLY A 177 18.91 13.33 1.85
CA GLY A 177 18.17 14.48 2.37
C GLY A 177 16.66 14.26 2.50
N ASP A 178 16.11 13.16 1.96
CA ASP A 178 14.68 12.85 2.14
C ASP A 178 14.36 12.53 3.60
N ALA A 179 13.25 13.06 4.08
CA ALA A 179 12.72 12.77 5.41
C ALA A 179 11.86 11.51 5.40
N VAL A 180 12.07 10.65 6.39
CA VAL A 180 11.33 9.41 6.62
C VAL A 180 10.89 9.31 8.07
N ARG A 181 9.71 8.73 8.26
CA ARG A 181 9.16 8.44 9.58
C ARG A 181 9.09 6.93 9.76
N PHE A 182 9.37 6.49 10.98
CA PHE A 182 9.25 5.08 11.36
C PHE A 182 8.09 4.88 12.32
N SER A 183 7.46 3.73 12.21
CA SER A 183 6.46 3.26 13.17
C SER A 183 6.74 1.82 13.53
N ASN A 184 6.27 1.40 14.70
CA ASN A 184 6.32 0.01 15.11
C ASN A 184 4.92 -0.48 15.47
N VAL A 185 4.72 -1.77 15.25
CA VAL A 185 3.57 -2.52 15.71
C VAL A 185 4.12 -3.49 16.74
N THR A 186 3.80 -3.21 18.01
CA THR A 186 4.36 -3.82 19.23
C THR A 186 5.89 -3.72 19.33
N GLY A 187 6.43 -4.05 20.52
CA GLY A 187 7.87 -3.98 20.80
C GLY A 187 8.45 -2.55 20.77
N ALA A 188 9.72 -2.44 20.41
CA ALA A 188 10.47 -1.19 20.34
C ALA A 188 11.14 -1.03 18.97
N LEU A 189 11.15 0.21 18.45
CA LEU A 189 11.91 0.56 17.26
C LEU A 189 13.42 0.31 17.46
N PRO A 190 14.20 0.11 16.37
CA PRO A 190 15.64 0.00 16.43
C PRO A 190 16.24 1.20 17.17
N THR A 191 16.98 0.98 18.26
CA THR A 191 17.50 2.07 19.09
C THR A 191 18.57 2.85 18.32
N PRO A 192 18.56 4.20 18.28
CA PRO A 192 17.77 5.16 19.09
C PRO A 192 16.50 5.70 18.42
N LEU A 193 15.98 5.07 17.36
CA LEU A 193 14.81 5.57 16.64
C LEU A 193 13.58 5.65 17.55
N GLN A 194 12.91 6.80 17.47
CA GLN A 194 11.67 7.11 18.17
C GLN A 194 10.50 7.18 17.18
N PRO A 195 9.30 6.74 17.59
CA PRO A 195 8.10 6.90 16.78
C PRO A 195 7.78 8.39 16.62
N ASN A 196 7.07 8.74 15.53
CA ASN A 196 6.64 10.12 15.23
C ASN A 196 7.76 11.16 15.09
N THR A 197 9.02 10.73 14.94
CA THR A 197 10.15 11.60 14.64
C THR A 197 10.56 11.41 13.19
N ASP A 198 10.86 12.52 12.51
CA ASP A 198 11.31 12.50 11.12
C ASP A 198 12.84 12.43 11.10
N TYR A 199 13.38 11.45 10.37
CA TYR A 199 14.81 11.22 10.18
C TYR A 199 15.17 11.48 8.73
N THR A 200 16.35 12.04 8.49
CA THR A 200 16.85 12.29 7.13
C THR A 200 17.77 11.18 6.66
N VAL A 201 17.69 10.84 5.37
CA VAL A 201 18.61 9.90 4.72
C VAL A 201 19.97 10.57 4.51
N SER A 202 21.03 10.00 5.05
CA SER A 202 22.41 10.48 4.89
C SER A 202 23.11 9.87 3.68
N ALA A 203 22.86 8.59 3.41
CA ALA A 203 23.42 7.89 2.26
C ALA A 203 22.48 6.79 1.77
N VAL A 204 22.50 6.55 0.46
CA VAL A 204 21.84 5.40 -0.18
C VAL A 204 22.91 4.36 -0.47
N VAL A 205 22.92 3.24 0.26
CA VAL A 205 23.93 2.19 0.11
C VAL A 205 23.61 1.32 -1.11
N SER A 206 22.34 0.98 -1.27
CA SER A 206 21.78 0.31 -2.44
C SER A 206 20.28 0.64 -2.55
N PRO A 207 19.61 0.34 -3.67
CA PRO A 207 18.16 0.54 -3.77
C PRO A 207 17.44 -0.18 -2.62
N GLY A 208 16.65 0.57 -1.85
CA GLY A 208 15.94 0.04 -0.68
C GLY A 208 16.78 -0.16 0.58
N VAL A 209 18.06 0.26 0.61
CA VAL A 209 18.92 0.21 1.80
C VAL A 209 19.57 1.56 2.04
N TYR A 210 19.30 2.13 3.22
CA TYR A 210 19.60 3.51 3.55
C TYR A 210 20.38 3.64 4.85
N GLN A 211 21.20 4.68 4.96
CA GLN A 211 21.78 5.16 6.21
C GLN A 211 21.08 6.45 6.63
N LEU A 212 20.89 6.62 7.93
CA LEU A 212 20.24 7.78 8.51
C LEU A 212 21.26 8.80 9.01
N GLN A 213 20.90 10.08 8.98
CA GLN A 213 21.76 11.16 9.45
C GLN A 213 21.73 11.24 10.97
N GLY A 214 22.90 11.23 11.61
CA GLY A 214 23.02 11.43 13.05
C GLY A 214 22.48 10.28 13.91
N VAL A 215 22.25 9.11 13.32
CA VAL A 215 21.75 7.91 14.00
C VAL A 215 22.80 6.80 13.92
N THR A 216 23.08 6.16 15.05
CA THR A 216 23.88 4.93 15.13
C THR A 216 23.04 3.86 15.79
N LEU A 217 22.67 2.83 15.02
CA LEU A 217 21.82 1.75 15.47
C LEU A 217 22.56 0.85 16.47
N THR A 218 22.04 0.74 17.68
CA THR A 218 22.64 -0.10 18.75
C THR A 218 21.92 -1.44 18.91
N ASP A 219 20.71 -1.56 18.40
CA ASP A 219 19.90 -2.77 18.40
C ASP A 219 18.97 -2.79 17.16
N ALA A 220 18.56 -3.97 16.74
CA ALA A 220 17.64 -4.16 15.63
C ALA A 220 16.17 -3.86 15.99
N GLY A 221 15.88 -3.63 17.28
CA GLY A 221 14.52 -3.45 17.78
C GLY A 221 13.82 -4.78 18.01
N SER A 222 12.57 -4.71 18.50
CA SER A 222 11.72 -5.87 18.75
C SER A 222 10.33 -5.66 18.15
N GLY A 223 9.66 -6.76 17.80
CA GLY A 223 8.36 -6.72 17.12
C GLY A 223 8.49 -6.39 15.63
N GLN A 224 7.45 -5.80 15.05
CA GLN A 224 7.42 -5.42 13.64
C GLN A 224 7.60 -3.91 13.49
N SER A 225 8.73 -3.51 12.90
CA SER A 225 9.02 -2.12 12.57
C SER A 225 8.72 -1.84 11.10
N PHE A 226 8.29 -0.62 10.81
CA PHE A 226 7.93 -0.17 9.47
C PHE A 226 8.54 1.20 9.16
N ILE A 227 8.84 1.41 7.88
CA ILE A 227 9.01 2.75 7.31
C ILE A 227 7.65 3.24 6.81
N GLY A 228 7.28 4.48 7.15
CA GLY A 228 5.91 4.97 6.98
C GLY A 228 5.02 4.68 8.20
N VAL A 229 3.75 5.05 8.11
CA VAL A 229 2.78 4.89 9.20
C VAL A 229 1.50 4.31 8.64
N ILE A 230 1.12 3.13 9.12
CA ILE A 230 -0.20 2.56 8.83
C ILE A 230 -1.23 3.33 9.68
N PRO A 231 -2.27 3.93 9.07
CA PRO A 231 -3.26 4.68 9.83
C PRO A 231 -3.96 3.84 10.91
N GLU A 232 -4.13 4.41 12.10
CA GLU A 232 -4.73 3.70 13.26
C GLU A 232 -6.17 3.23 12.99
N GLY A 233 -6.92 3.94 12.14
CA GLY A 233 -8.29 3.56 11.79
C GLY A 233 -8.36 2.16 11.15
N PHE A 234 -7.41 1.82 10.27
CA PHE A 234 -7.33 0.49 9.67
C PHE A 234 -7.00 -0.58 10.72
N LYS A 235 -5.99 -0.33 11.57
CA LYS A 235 -5.60 -1.27 12.62
C LYS A 235 -6.73 -1.52 13.63
N ALA A 236 -7.42 -0.46 14.05
CA ALA A 236 -8.57 -0.56 14.95
C ALA A 236 -9.73 -1.35 14.33
N TRP A 237 -10.07 -1.06 13.06
CA TRP A 237 -11.10 -1.79 12.33
C TRP A 237 -10.77 -3.29 12.23
N MET A 238 -9.54 -3.62 11.84
CA MET A 238 -9.09 -5.02 11.72
C MET A 238 -9.18 -5.74 13.06
N LYS A 239 -8.71 -5.12 14.15
CA LYS A 239 -8.77 -5.69 15.51
C LYS A 239 -10.22 -6.01 15.92
N ILE A 240 -11.15 -5.07 15.72
CA ILE A 240 -12.57 -5.27 16.05
C ILE A 240 -13.17 -6.39 15.20
N ARG A 241 -12.93 -6.37 13.87
CA ARG A 241 -13.48 -7.36 12.95
C ARG A 241 -12.94 -8.76 13.21
N LEU A 242 -11.65 -8.87 13.50
CA LEU A 242 -11.00 -10.14 13.82
C LEU A 242 -11.61 -10.76 15.08
N ALA A 243 -11.79 -9.99 16.15
CA ALA A 243 -12.41 -10.49 17.38
C ALA A 243 -13.83 -11.01 17.10
N THR A 244 -14.61 -10.31 16.27
CA THR A 244 -15.95 -10.77 15.87
C THR A 244 -15.91 -12.08 15.08
N LEU A 245 -14.98 -12.24 14.13
CA LEU A 245 -14.84 -13.46 13.33
C LEU A 245 -14.34 -14.65 14.15
N TYR A 246 -13.49 -14.39 15.15
CA TYR A 246 -13.01 -15.44 16.05
C TYR A 246 -14.13 -15.97 16.96
N GLU A 247 -14.97 -15.07 17.50
CA GLU A 247 -16.13 -15.43 18.32
C GLU A 247 -17.26 -16.09 17.51
N ASN A 248 -17.52 -15.59 16.29
CA ASN A 248 -18.62 -16.03 15.44
C ASN A 248 -18.08 -16.77 14.22
N ARG A 249 -17.97 -18.10 14.34
CA ARG A 249 -17.44 -18.98 13.29
C ARG A 249 -18.48 -19.46 12.27
N GLU A 250 -19.76 -19.14 12.51
CA GLU A 250 -20.88 -19.46 11.63
C GLU A 250 -21.34 -18.20 10.90
N GLU A 251 -21.77 -18.34 9.65
CA GLU A 251 -22.31 -17.23 8.84
C GLU A 251 -23.61 -16.65 9.44
N VAL A 252 -24.41 -17.50 10.10
CA VAL A 252 -25.70 -17.13 10.69
C VAL A 252 -25.86 -17.77 12.07
N ALA A 253 -25.73 -16.97 13.12
CA ALA A 253 -26.09 -17.40 14.47
C ALA A 253 -27.61 -17.25 14.69
N ILE A 254 -28.35 -18.36 14.72
CA ILE A 254 -29.79 -18.34 15.04
C ILE A 254 -29.95 -18.22 16.56
N MET A 255 -30.08 -16.99 17.07
CA MET A 255 -30.28 -16.76 18.50
C MET A 255 -31.70 -17.19 18.94
N THR A 256 -31.79 -18.11 19.90
CA THR A 256 -33.07 -18.52 20.51
C THR A 256 -33.60 -17.48 21.54
N ARG A 257 -32.71 -16.63 22.07
CA ARG A 257 -33.07 -15.49 22.95
C ARG A 257 -31.92 -14.46 22.95
N GLY A 258 -32.15 -13.28 22.37
CA GLY A 258 -31.17 -12.18 22.28
C GLY A 258 -31.60 -11.15 21.23
N LYS A 259 -31.07 -9.92 21.32
CA LYS A 259 -31.25 -8.87 20.31
C LYS A 259 -29.93 -8.66 19.58
N ILE A 260 -29.94 -8.75 18.26
CA ILE A 260 -28.79 -8.38 17.43
C ILE A 260 -28.91 -6.87 17.19
N ASP A 261 -27.98 -6.09 17.73
CA ASP A 261 -27.87 -4.67 17.43
C ASP A 261 -26.65 -4.46 16.53
N ALA A 262 -26.89 -3.95 15.32
CA ALA A 262 -25.82 -3.57 14.42
C ALA A 262 -25.05 -2.38 15.02
N LEU A 263 -23.71 -2.44 14.95
CA LEU A 263 -22.81 -1.37 15.39
C LEU A 263 -22.24 -0.65 14.15
N PRO A 264 -23.03 0.22 13.48
CA PRO A 264 -22.66 0.79 12.18
C PRO A 264 -21.42 1.68 12.23
N TYR A 265 -21.00 2.14 13.42
CA TYR A 265 -19.81 2.98 13.56
C TYR A 265 -18.51 2.24 13.28
N VAL A 266 -18.49 0.90 13.37
CA VAL A 266 -17.27 0.12 13.12
C VAL A 266 -16.89 0.25 11.65
N ASP A 267 -17.81 -0.02 10.72
CA ASP A 267 -17.52 0.09 9.28
C ASP A 267 -17.16 1.52 8.86
N ARG A 268 -17.73 2.52 9.55
CA ARG A 268 -17.40 3.93 9.31
C ARG A 268 -15.97 4.33 9.67
N LEU A 269 -15.20 3.48 10.37
CA LEU A 269 -13.76 3.70 10.55
C LEU A 269 -13.01 3.69 9.22
N LEU A 270 -13.57 3.03 8.19
CA LEU A 270 -13.00 2.96 6.86
C LEU A 270 -13.46 4.12 5.95
N ASP A 271 -14.52 4.86 6.32
CA ASP A 271 -15.12 5.93 5.47
C ASP A 271 -14.10 6.98 5.03
N ALA A 272 -13.14 7.32 5.89
CA ALA A 272 -12.09 8.30 5.59
C ALA A 272 -11.11 7.82 4.51
N TYR A 273 -11.04 6.52 4.25
CA TYR A 273 -10.14 5.90 3.27
C TYR A 273 -10.89 5.37 2.05
N MET A 274 -12.22 5.47 2.03
CA MET A 274 -13.02 5.16 0.86
C MET A 274 -12.70 6.15 -0.25
N THR A 275 -12.50 5.63 -1.46
CA THR A 275 -12.35 6.47 -2.64
C THR A 275 -13.74 6.89 -3.08
N TRP A 276 -14.11 8.14 -2.81
CA TRP A 276 -15.42 8.67 -3.19
C TRP A 276 -15.38 9.08 -4.66
N GLU A 277 -16.21 8.46 -5.49
CA GLU A 277 -16.48 8.96 -6.84
C GLU A 277 -17.28 10.26 -6.71
N PHE A 278 -16.68 11.39 -7.10
CA PHE A 278 -17.29 12.73 -7.07
C PHE A 278 -17.96 13.08 -8.40
#